data_AF-A0A6A5GU25-F1
#
_entry.id   AF-A0A6A5GU25-F1
#
_cell.length_a   1.000
_cell.length_b   1.000
_cell.length_c   1.000
_cell.angle_alpha   90.00
_cell.angle_beta   90.00
_cell.angle_gamma   90.00
#
_symmetry.space_group_name_H-M   'P 1'
#
loop_
_entity.id
_entity.type
_entity.pdbx_description
1 polymer ?
#
loop_
_entity_poly.entity_id
_entity_poly.type
_entity_poly.pdbx_seq_one_letter_code
_entity_poly.pdbx_strand_id
1 'polypeptide(L)'
;MEKPKKDTILQLMIIWIGLLSVNSLECYDSSYPVPHRRTECGPNMMCYSEYYAVNRSGTIRQYYDRFCVHESHCLYRGIDESCPTLAQLDHKMQSLFTKHHAKSQVNSIRFSEFCCCSTNLCNDVNHKRVYDKYGLQITFADNVFTDASSSRSNIVSLTLLFISIIMYFVCVF
;
A
#
# COMPACT_ATOMS: atom_id res chain seq x y z
N MET A 1 4.66 2.17 54.39
CA MET A 1 4.49 1.84 52.97
C MET A 1 3.09 2.25 52.57
N GLU A 2 2.92 3.43 51.95
CA GLU A 2 1.63 3.87 51.41
C GLU A 2 1.28 3.02 50.18
N LYS A 3 0.08 2.44 50.18
CA LYS A 3 -0.49 1.76 49.01
C LYS A 3 -0.73 2.82 47.91
N PRO A 4 -0.25 2.63 46.68
CA PRO A 4 -0.61 3.54 45.60
C PRO A 4 -2.14 3.55 45.42
N LYS A 5 -2.73 4.76 45.41
CA LYS A 5 -4.16 4.97 45.14
C LYS A 5 -4.50 4.37 43.77
N LYS A 6 -5.57 3.58 43.71
CA LYS A 6 -6.06 2.92 42.47
C LYS A 6 -6.17 3.90 41.28
N ASP A 7 -6.43 5.17 41.56
CA ASP A 7 -6.55 6.24 40.57
C ASP A 7 -5.23 6.51 39.83
N THR A 8 -4.08 6.37 40.49
CA THR A 8 -2.76 6.60 39.88
C THR A 8 -2.41 5.48 38.89
N ILE A 9 -2.81 4.25 39.19
CA ILE A 9 -2.60 3.09 38.31
C ILE A 9 -3.50 3.20 37.07
N LEU A 10 -4.76 3.62 37.23
CA LEU A 10 -5.69 3.80 36.11
C LEU A 10 -5.25 4.94 35.18
N GLN A 11 -4.79 6.06 35.72
CA GLN A 11 -4.24 7.16 34.93
C GLN A 11 -2.98 6.76 34.15
N LEU A 12 -2.09 5.97 34.77
CA LEU A 12 -0.93 5.41 34.08
C LEU A 12 -1.36 4.48 32.93
N MET A 13 -2.35 3.60 33.11
CA MET A 13 -2.84 2.74 32.02
C MET A 13 -3.44 3.54 30.86
N ILE A 14 -4.20 4.60 31.12
CA ILE A 14 -4.78 5.46 30.07
C ILE A 14 -3.68 6.18 29.27
N ILE A 15 -2.63 6.66 29.95
CA ILE A 15 -1.47 7.29 29.29
C ILE A 15 -0.72 6.26 28.43
N TRP A 16 -0.53 5.03 28.92
CA TRP A 16 0.10 3.94 28.16
C TRP A 16 -0.73 3.52 26.93
N ILE A 17 -2.05 3.49 27.02
CA ILE A 17 -2.94 3.20 25.88
C ILE A 17 -2.96 4.36 24.88
N GLY A 18 -2.89 5.61 25.34
CA GLY A 18 -2.77 6.80 24.47
C GLY A 18 -1.45 6.88 23.70
N LEU A 19 -0.36 6.31 24.26
CA LEU A 19 0.95 6.18 23.59
C LEU A 19 1.01 5.01 22.59
N LEU A 20 0.01 4.11 22.58
CA LEU A 20 -0.11 2.98 21.65
C LEU A 20 -0.92 3.34 20.40
N SER A 21 -1.07 4.62 20.04
CA SER A 21 -1.49 4.98 18.69
C SER A 21 -0.35 4.62 17.73
N VAL A 22 -0.30 3.35 17.33
CA VAL A 22 0.51 2.91 16.21
C VAL A 22 -0.03 3.70 15.02
N ASN A 23 0.71 4.73 14.58
CA ASN A 23 0.35 5.48 13.38
C ASN A 23 0.26 4.45 12.25
N SER A 24 -0.95 4.15 11.83
CA SER A 24 -1.17 3.25 10.73
C SER A 24 -0.78 3.95 9.44
N LEU A 25 0.02 3.26 8.63
CA LEU A 25 0.46 3.77 7.34
C LEU A 25 -0.74 3.87 6.41
N GLU A 26 -1.00 5.05 5.86
CA GLU A 26 -1.99 5.23 4.81
C GLU A 26 -1.31 5.21 3.44
N CYS A 27 -1.86 4.44 2.50
CA CYS A 27 -1.36 4.37 1.12
C CYS A 27 -2.49 4.60 0.12
N TYR A 28 -2.14 5.00 -1.10
CA TYR A 28 -3.08 4.93 -2.21
C TYR A 28 -3.36 3.46 -2.58
N ASP A 29 -4.63 3.17 -2.85
CA ASP A 29 -5.15 1.87 -3.31
C ASP A 29 -5.96 2.11 -4.57
N SER A 30 -5.29 2.21 -5.72
CA SER A 30 -5.94 2.65 -6.96
C SER A 30 -5.11 2.25 -8.17
N SER A 31 -5.78 1.90 -9.27
CA SER A 31 -5.16 1.62 -10.56
C SER A 31 -5.37 2.75 -11.60
N TYR A 32 -5.83 3.93 -11.15
CA TYR A 32 -6.14 5.07 -12.03
C TYR A 32 -4.99 6.08 -12.16
N PRO A 33 -4.85 6.82 -13.28
CA PRO A 33 -3.77 7.80 -13.42
C PRO A 33 -3.80 8.95 -12.39
N VAL A 34 -4.97 9.21 -11.81
CA VAL A 34 -5.15 10.06 -10.64
C VAL A 34 -5.59 9.15 -9.48
N PRO A 35 -4.73 8.94 -8.47
CA PRO A 35 -5.09 8.08 -7.35
C PRO A 35 -6.15 8.77 -6.49
N HIS A 36 -7.30 8.13 -6.33
CA HIS A 36 -8.45 8.71 -5.62
C HIS A 36 -8.86 7.93 -4.37
N ARG A 37 -8.45 6.67 -4.27
CA ARG A 37 -8.76 5.80 -3.14
C ARG A 37 -7.52 5.64 -2.26
N ARG A 38 -7.75 5.70 -0.96
CA ARG A 38 -6.75 5.52 0.09
C ARG A 38 -7.18 4.36 0.97
N THR A 39 -6.21 3.72 1.57
CA THR A 39 -6.44 2.62 2.51
C THR A 39 -5.43 2.68 3.64
N GLU A 40 -5.88 2.28 4.82
CA GLU A 40 -5.03 2.05 5.97
C GLU A 40 -4.36 0.67 5.82
N CYS A 41 -3.05 0.61 5.97
CA CYS A 41 -2.29 -0.62 5.88
C CYS A 41 -2.19 -1.33 7.24
N GLY A 42 -2.15 -2.66 7.18
CA GLY A 42 -1.89 -3.49 8.36
C GLY A 42 -0.44 -3.36 8.88
N PRO A 43 -0.11 -4.06 9.98
CA PRO A 43 1.25 -4.08 10.51
C PRO A 43 2.23 -4.68 9.50
N ASN A 44 3.48 -4.17 9.49
CA ASN A 44 4.56 -4.59 8.59
C ASN A 44 4.27 -4.44 7.08
N MET A 45 3.37 -3.52 6.74
CA MET A 45 3.04 -3.16 5.36
C MET A 45 3.75 -1.86 4.96
N MET A 46 4.01 -1.73 3.66
CA MET A 46 4.55 -0.54 3.00
C MET A 46 3.62 -0.12 1.85
N CYS A 47 3.76 1.11 1.41
CA CYS A 47 3.08 1.58 0.20
C CYS A 47 3.85 1.09 -1.03
N TYR A 48 3.17 0.35 -1.90
CA TYR A 48 3.69 -0.05 -3.21
C TYR A 48 3.08 0.81 -4.31
N SER A 49 3.88 1.12 -5.33
CA SER A 49 3.40 1.62 -6.60
C SER A 49 4.09 0.94 -7.76
N GLU A 50 3.32 0.71 -8.81
CA GLU A 50 3.74 0.17 -10.07
C GLU A 50 3.21 1.05 -11.20
N TYR A 51 4.09 1.36 -12.13
CA TYR A 51 3.73 1.98 -13.39
C TYR A 51 4.42 1.26 -14.52
N TYR A 52 3.71 1.05 -15.63
CA TYR A 52 4.34 0.63 -16.86
C TYR A 52 3.58 1.13 -18.09
N ALA A 53 4.33 1.33 -19.17
CA ALA A 53 3.79 1.76 -20.46
C ALA A 53 4.14 0.73 -21.54
N VAL A 54 3.12 0.30 -22.28
CA VAL A 54 3.24 -0.68 -23.36
C VAL A 54 2.93 -0.02 -24.68
N ASN A 55 3.83 -0.12 -25.66
CA ASN A 55 3.57 0.25 -27.05
C ASN A 55 2.93 -0.94 -27.77
N ARG A 56 1.65 -0.81 -28.11
CA ARG A 56 0.92 -1.76 -28.96
C ARG A 56 0.63 -1.10 -30.30
N SER A 57 1.40 -1.51 -31.32
CA SER A 57 1.21 -1.08 -32.71
C SER A 57 1.22 0.44 -32.92
N GLY A 58 2.11 1.15 -32.21
CA GLY A 58 2.24 2.61 -32.30
C GLY A 58 1.45 3.39 -31.25
N THR A 59 0.53 2.74 -30.54
CA THR A 59 -0.23 3.35 -29.45
C THR A 59 0.36 2.98 -28.10
N ILE A 60 0.70 3.99 -27.30
CA ILE A 60 1.18 3.79 -25.92
C ILE A 60 -0.04 3.63 -25.00
N ARG A 61 -0.07 2.53 -24.26
CA ARG A 61 -1.03 2.28 -23.17
C ARG A 61 -0.30 2.33 -21.85
N GLN A 62 -0.88 3.05 -20.89
CA GLN A 62 -0.29 3.28 -19.58
C GLN A 62 -1.09 2.55 -18.52
N TYR A 63 -0.39 1.96 -17.56
CA TYR A 63 -0.97 1.19 -16.47
C TYR A 63 -0.37 1.69 -15.16
N TYR A 64 -1.23 1.81 -14.16
CA TYR A 64 -0.88 2.27 -12.83
C TYR A 64 -1.46 1.27 -11.85
N ASP A 65 -0.74 0.96 -10.78
CA ASP A 65 -1.29 0.22 -9.66
C ASP A 65 -0.62 0.65 -8.36
N ARG A 66 -1.39 0.72 -7.28
CA ARG A 66 -0.95 1.16 -5.95
C ARG A 66 -1.74 0.39 -4.92
N PHE A 67 -1.06 -0.11 -3.89
CA PHE A 67 -1.69 -0.86 -2.81
C PHE A 67 -0.73 -1.00 -1.62
N CYS A 68 -1.25 -1.49 -0.48
CA CYS A 68 -0.42 -1.92 0.65
C CYS A 68 0.20 -3.28 0.35
N VAL A 69 1.51 -3.43 0.55
CA VAL A 69 2.21 -4.71 0.39
C VAL A 69 3.05 -5.01 1.62
N HIS A 70 3.24 -6.29 1.95
CA HIS A 70 4.11 -6.67 3.05
C HIS A 70 5.57 -6.27 2.75
N GLU A 71 6.28 -5.69 3.71
CA GLU A 71 7.65 -5.19 3.54
C GLU A 71 8.59 -6.26 2.93
N SER A 72 8.47 -7.51 3.38
CA SER A 72 9.27 -8.62 2.85
C SER A 72 9.13 -8.84 1.34
N HIS A 73 7.99 -8.48 0.73
CA HIS A 73 7.78 -8.60 -0.71
C HIS A 73 8.57 -7.55 -1.51
N CYS A 74 8.80 -6.38 -0.93
CA CYS A 74 9.62 -5.33 -1.49
C CYS A 74 11.10 -5.71 -1.39
N LEU A 75 11.55 -6.07 -0.19
CA LEU A 75 12.94 -6.43 0.09
C LEU A 75 13.41 -7.64 -0.73
N TYR A 76 12.61 -8.70 -0.79
CA TYR A 76 12.95 -9.91 -1.55
C TYR A 76 13.10 -9.64 -3.06
N ARG A 77 12.38 -8.65 -3.59
CA ARG A 77 12.41 -8.27 -5.00
C ARG A 77 13.38 -7.13 -5.30
N GLY A 78 14.10 -6.62 -4.29
CA GLY A 78 14.97 -5.46 -4.43
C GLY A 78 14.23 -4.18 -4.84
N ILE A 79 12.97 -4.03 -4.41
CA ILE A 79 12.14 -2.85 -4.69
C ILE A 79 12.16 -1.95 -3.47
N ASP A 80 12.59 -0.71 -3.65
CA ASP A 80 12.71 0.30 -2.60
C ASP A 80 12.32 1.69 -3.13
N GLU A 81 12.70 2.74 -2.39
CA GLU A 81 12.41 4.13 -2.74
C GLU A 81 13.21 4.65 -3.96
N SER A 82 14.22 3.89 -4.43
CA SER A 82 14.95 4.23 -5.67
C SER A 82 14.13 3.97 -6.94
N CYS A 83 13.00 3.26 -6.80
CA CYS A 83 12.05 2.98 -7.86
C CYS A 83 12.67 2.26 -9.08
N PRO A 84 13.20 1.03 -8.93
CA PRO A 84 13.81 0.30 -10.04
C PRO A 84 12.87 0.14 -11.24
N THR A 85 13.48 0.10 -12.42
CA THR A 85 12.83 -0.28 -13.68
C THR A 85 12.79 -1.80 -13.84
N LEU A 86 11.97 -2.30 -14.77
CA LEU A 86 11.87 -3.73 -15.07
C LEU A 86 13.25 -4.34 -15.40
N ALA A 87 14.09 -3.62 -16.14
CA ALA A 87 15.43 -4.07 -16.49
C ALA A 87 16.39 -4.19 -15.28
N GLN A 88 16.09 -3.51 -14.18
CA GLN A 88 16.86 -3.53 -12.94
C GLN A 88 16.36 -4.58 -11.94
N LEU A 89 15.18 -5.16 -12.15
CA LEU A 89 14.67 -6.27 -11.35
C LEU A 89 15.37 -7.58 -11.72
N ASP A 90 15.24 -8.61 -10.87
CA ASP A 90 15.77 -9.93 -11.16
C ASP A 90 15.11 -10.59 -12.39
N HIS A 91 15.83 -11.49 -13.06
CA HIS A 91 15.35 -12.14 -14.29
C HIS A 91 14.03 -12.92 -14.12
N LYS A 92 13.76 -13.46 -12.93
CA LYS A 92 12.51 -14.20 -12.68
C LYS A 92 11.33 -13.23 -12.64
N MET A 93 11.48 -12.09 -11.98
CA MET A 93 10.49 -11.02 -11.99
C MET A 93 10.28 -10.46 -13.39
N GLN A 94 11.36 -10.20 -14.14
CA GLN A 94 11.28 -9.76 -15.54
C GLN A 94 10.44 -10.72 -16.41
N SER A 95 10.70 -12.02 -16.28
CA SER A 95 10.00 -13.06 -17.03
C SER A 95 8.52 -13.15 -16.66
N LEU A 96 8.20 -13.18 -15.36
CA LEU A 96 6.82 -13.22 -14.87
C LEU A 96 6.04 -11.99 -15.31
N PHE A 97 6.61 -10.80 -15.11
CA PHE A 97 5.99 -9.55 -15.48
C PHE A 97 5.67 -9.48 -16.98
N THR A 98 6.65 -9.82 -17.82
CA THR A 98 6.46 -9.88 -19.27
C THR A 98 5.34 -10.85 -19.66
N LYS A 99 5.32 -12.04 -19.05
CA LYS A 99 4.33 -13.07 -19.34
C LYS A 99 2.91 -12.59 -19.04
N HIS A 100 2.72 -11.91 -17.91
CA HIS A 100 1.40 -11.44 -17.47
C HIS A 100 0.94 -10.17 -18.19
N HIS A 101 1.82 -9.19 -18.41
CA HIS A 101 1.43 -7.86 -18.84
C HIS A 101 1.72 -7.56 -20.32
N ALA A 102 2.74 -8.21 -20.90
CA ALA A 102 3.17 -7.98 -22.28
C ALA A 102 2.80 -9.12 -23.25
N LYS A 103 2.08 -10.16 -22.81
CA LYS A 103 1.73 -11.34 -23.64
C LYS A 103 2.93 -11.86 -24.44
N SER A 104 4.10 -11.90 -23.81
CA SER A 104 5.39 -12.34 -24.39
C SER A 104 6.06 -11.39 -25.41
N GLN A 105 5.57 -10.16 -25.60
CA GLN A 105 6.29 -9.12 -26.36
C GLN A 105 7.11 -8.24 -25.41
N VAL A 106 8.24 -8.73 -24.90
CA VAL A 106 9.11 -7.97 -23.96
C VAL A 106 9.40 -6.55 -24.46
N ASN A 107 9.72 -6.43 -25.76
CA ASN A 107 10.07 -5.17 -26.41
C ASN A 107 8.91 -4.16 -26.52
N SER A 108 7.69 -4.57 -26.15
CA SER A 108 6.53 -3.68 -26.09
C SER A 108 6.52 -2.81 -24.84
N ILE A 109 7.16 -3.24 -23.73
CA ILE A 109 7.27 -2.42 -22.51
C ILE A 109 8.34 -1.36 -22.75
N ARG A 110 7.94 -0.09 -22.71
CA ARG A 110 8.83 1.06 -22.98
C ARG A 110 9.35 1.70 -21.70
N PHE A 111 8.46 1.84 -20.71
CA PHE A 111 8.76 2.45 -19.43
C PHE A 111 8.15 1.60 -18.34
N SER A 112 8.81 1.58 -17.18
CA SER A 112 8.37 0.86 -16.00
C SER A 112 9.02 1.48 -14.78
N GLU A 113 8.29 1.61 -13.68
CA GLU A 113 8.85 1.90 -12.36
C GLU A 113 8.08 1.10 -11.30
N PHE A 114 8.82 0.53 -10.36
CA PHE A 114 8.29 -0.21 -9.23
C PHE A 114 8.87 0.41 -7.97
N CYS A 115 8.06 0.91 -7.04
CA CYS A 115 8.53 1.58 -5.84
C CYS A 115 7.88 0.99 -4.59
N CYS A 116 8.64 0.93 -3.50
CA CYS A 116 8.13 0.72 -2.15
C CYS A 116 8.61 1.84 -1.23
N CYS A 117 7.73 2.33 -0.35
CA CYS A 117 8.03 3.42 0.57
C CYS A 117 7.20 3.32 1.86
N SER A 118 7.68 3.95 2.94
CA SER A 118 7.15 3.75 4.30
C SER A 118 6.52 4.99 4.94
N THR A 119 6.25 6.05 4.17
CA THR A 119 5.59 7.26 4.67
C THR A 119 4.18 7.38 4.10
N ASN A 120 3.29 8.10 4.80
CA ASN A 120 1.91 8.25 4.36
C ASN A 120 1.82 8.77 2.92
N LEU A 121 1.02 8.07 2.11
CA LEU A 121 0.65 8.42 0.74
C LEU A 121 1.85 8.61 -0.21
N CYS A 122 3.00 8.00 0.11
CA CYS A 122 4.23 8.15 -0.67
C CYS A 122 4.18 7.46 -2.05
N ASN A 123 3.25 6.52 -2.25
CA ASN A 123 3.06 5.81 -3.52
C ASN A 123 2.24 6.62 -4.55
N ASP A 124 2.40 7.94 -4.60
CA ASP A 124 1.72 8.85 -5.53
C ASP A 124 2.36 8.87 -6.93
N VAL A 125 2.55 7.69 -7.52
CA VAL A 125 2.90 7.60 -8.94
C VAL A 125 1.67 7.98 -9.76
N ASN A 126 1.58 9.23 -10.20
CA ASN A 126 0.43 9.76 -10.94
C ASN A 126 0.82 10.24 -12.35
N HIS A 127 -0.20 10.59 -13.15
CA HIS A 127 -0.02 11.06 -14.53
C HIS A 127 0.90 12.28 -14.66
N LYS A 128 0.93 13.19 -13.67
CA LYS A 128 1.80 14.36 -13.70
C LYS A 128 3.26 13.93 -13.57
N ARG A 129 3.58 13.07 -12.58
CA ARG A 129 4.93 12.50 -12.42
C ARG A 129 5.38 11.75 -13.67
N VAL A 130 4.49 10.99 -14.28
CA VAL A 130 4.76 10.26 -15.52
C VAL A 130 5.03 11.19 -16.71
N TYR A 131 4.26 12.27 -16.84
CA TYR A 131 4.50 13.29 -17.85
C TYR A 131 5.85 13.98 -17.62
N ASP A 132 6.13 14.40 -16.40
CA ASP A 132 7.37 15.11 -16.05
C ASP A 132 8.61 14.22 -16.29
N LYS A 133 8.50 12.90 -16.06
CA LYS A 133 9.62 11.95 -16.20
C LYS A 133 9.79 11.39 -17.61
N TYR A 134 8.70 11.10 -18.31
CA TYR A 134 8.72 10.36 -19.58
C TYR A 134 8.08 11.13 -20.76
N GLY A 135 7.51 12.30 -20.54
CA GLY A 135 6.82 13.09 -21.56
C GLY A 135 5.49 12.48 -22.03
N LEU A 136 4.94 11.51 -21.29
CA LEU A 136 3.72 10.80 -21.67
C LEU A 136 2.48 11.51 -21.14
N GLN A 137 1.61 11.98 -22.04
CA GLN A 137 0.32 12.52 -21.65
C GLN A 137 -0.63 11.42 -21.19
N ILE A 138 -1.51 11.75 -20.24
CA ILE A 138 -2.52 10.82 -19.72
C ILE A 138 -3.35 10.23 -20.88
N THR A 139 -3.47 8.90 -20.89
CA THR A 139 -4.34 8.19 -21.82
C THR A 139 -5.36 7.44 -21.00
N PHE A 140 -6.63 7.85 -21.05
CA PHE A 140 -7.73 7.08 -20.47
C PHE A 140 -8.02 5.92 -21.42
N ALA A 141 -7.25 4.83 -21.29
CA ALA A 141 -7.56 3.61 -22.02
C ALA A 141 -8.68 2.87 -21.29
N ASP A 142 -9.81 2.68 -21.95
CA ASP A 142 -10.97 1.96 -21.44
C ASP A 142 -10.61 0.56 -20.92
N ASN A 143 -11.00 0.28 -19.67
CA ASN A 143 -11.40 -1.04 -19.15
C ASN A 143 -10.34 -2.15 -19.01
N VAL A 144 -9.32 -1.96 -18.18
CA VAL A 144 -8.64 -3.10 -17.51
C VAL A 144 -8.78 -2.94 -16.00
N PHE A 145 -10.03 -3.06 -15.55
CA PHE A 145 -10.37 -3.13 -14.13
C PHE A 145 -10.42 -4.60 -13.74
N THR A 146 -9.33 -5.08 -13.14
CA THR A 146 -9.38 -6.27 -12.30
C THR A 146 -9.08 -5.81 -10.89
N ASP A 147 -10.14 -5.47 -10.15
CA ASP A 147 -10.10 -5.34 -8.71
C ASP A 147 -9.72 -6.72 -8.15
N ALA A 148 -8.44 -6.89 -7.79
CA ALA A 148 -8.05 -8.03 -6.98
C ALA A 148 -8.60 -7.78 -5.57
N SER A 149 -9.66 -8.51 -5.25
CA SER A 149 -10.39 -8.49 -3.99
C SER A 149 -9.46 -8.44 -2.77
N SER A 150 -9.55 -7.37 -1.97
CA SER A 150 -9.12 -7.44 -0.57
C SER A 150 -10.23 -8.10 0.25
N SER A 151 -9.86 -9.21 0.88
CA SER A 151 -10.65 -9.93 1.86
C SER A 151 -11.10 -8.99 2.96
N ARG A 152 -12.42 -8.81 3.12
CA ARG A 152 -12.99 -8.30 4.38
C ARG A 152 -12.65 -9.26 5.50
N SER A 153 -11.56 -9.03 6.21
CA SER A 153 -11.38 -9.54 7.55
C SER A 153 -12.37 -8.80 8.45
N ASN A 154 -13.39 -9.51 8.95
CA ASN A 154 -14.23 -9.05 10.04
C ASN A 154 -13.35 -8.87 11.27
N ILE A 155 -12.76 -7.69 11.44
CA ILE A 155 -12.14 -7.30 12.70
C ILE A 155 -13.30 -6.98 13.64
N VAL A 156 -13.77 -8.00 14.35
CA VAL A 156 -14.48 -7.79 15.61
C VAL A 156 -13.53 -6.99 16.47
N SER A 157 -13.86 -5.70 16.63
CA SER A 157 -13.03 -4.76 17.34
C SER A 157 -12.84 -5.24 18.78
N LEU A 158 -11.66 -5.77 19.11
CA LEU A 158 -11.34 -6.23 20.46
C LEU A 158 -11.58 -5.11 21.49
N THR A 159 -11.51 -3.85 21.07
CA THR A 159 -11.80 -2.68 21.90
C THR A 159 -13.24 -2.67 22.42
N LEU A 160 -14.24 -3.06 21.60
CA LEU A 160 -15.64 -3.15 22.04
C LEU A 160 -15.85 -4.26 23.07
N LEU A 161 -15.12 -5.38 22.93
CA LEU A 161 -15.15 -6.52 23.86
C LEU A 161 -14.46 -6.18 25.20
N PHE A 162 -13.34 -5.46 25.15
CA PHE A 162 -12.65 -4.98 26.35
C PHE A 162 -13.46 -3.89 27.09
N ILE A 163 -14.10 -2.98 26.37
CA ILE A 163 -14.97 -1.95 26.99
C ILE A 163 -16.18 -2.60 27.69
N SER A 164 -16.80 -3.60 27.07
CA SER A 164 -17.95 -4.30 27.67
C SER A 164 -17.57 -5.14 28.88
N ILE A 165 -16.38 -5.76 28.89
CA ILE A 165 -15.85 -6.47 30.07
C ILE A 165 -15.52 -5.49 31.20
N ILE A 166 -14.89 -4.35 30.91
CA ILE A 166 -14.58 -3.33 31.93
C ILE A 166 -15.86 -2.73 32.53
N MET A 167 -16.86 -2.41 31.70
CA MET A 167 -18.17 -1.95 32.17
C MET A 167 -18.88 -2.98 33.06
N TYR A 168 -18.77 -4.28 32.73
CA TYR A 168 -19.31 -5.34 33.57
C TYR A 168 -18.65 -5.37 34.96
N PHE A 169 -17.31 -5.26 35.03
CA PHE A 169 -16.61 -5.24 36.32
C PHE A 169 -16.87 -3.96 37.14
N VAL A 170 -17.13 -2.82 36.50
CA VAL A 170 -17.49 -1.57 37.18
C VAL A 170 -18.93 -1.59 37.72
N CYS A 171 -19.85 -2.34 37.10
CA CYS A 171 -21.24 -2.45 37.56
C CYS A 171 -21.44 -3.55 38.63
N VAL A 172 -20.52 -4.51 38.75
CA VAL A 172 -20.64 -5.66 39.67
C VAL A 172 -19.90 -5.44 41.00
N PHE A 173 -19.06 -4.42 41.10
CA PHE A 173 -18.36 -3.99 42.32
C PHE A 173 -18.77 -2.58 42.74
#